data_AF-A0A9W9QF02-F1
#
_entry.id   AF-A0A9W9QF02-F1
#
_cell.length_a   1.000
_cell.length_b   1.000
_cell.length_c   1.000
_cell.angle_alpha   90.00
_cell.angle_beta   90.00
_cell.angle_gamma   90.00
#
_symmetry.space_group_name_H-M   'P 1'
#
loop_
_entity.id
_entity.type
_entity.pdbx_description
1 polymer ?
#
loop_
_entity_poly.entity_id
_entity_poly.type
_entity_poly.pdbx_seq_one_letter_code
_entity_poly.pdbx_strand_id
1 'polypeptide(L)' 'MSWLFGSSNDKITAAPEQAPTQPAQSEKPKPCCVCKPEKTTRDDCMLFSKSDNPEEECKPTIEKYKACMAGFGFKV' A
#
# COMPACT_ATOMS: atom_id res chain seq x y z
N MET A 1 -23.38 -17.51 31.19
CA MET A 1 -22.32 -18.09 30.34
C MET A 1 -22.56 -17.63 28.92
N SER A 2 -21.69 -16.73 28.48
CA SER A 2 -21.77 -15.87 27.29
C SER A 2 -22.03 -16.63 26.01
N TRP A 3 -23.08 -16.26 25.26
CA TRP A 3 -22.98 -15.86 23.85
C TRP A 3 -24.02 -14.77 23.59
N LEU A 4 -23.50 -13.64 23.14
CA LEU A 4 -24.12 -12.34 23.01
C LEU A 4 -24.85 -12.25 21.66
N PHE A 5 -26.08 -11.72 21.69
CA PHE A 5 -26.71 -10.73 20.79
C PHE A 5 -26.14 -10.64 19.34
N GLY A 6 -26.92 -10.71 18.27
CA GLY A 6 -28.26 -10.19 18.09
C GLY A 6 -28.32 -9.34 16.81
N SER A 7 -29.09 -9.83 15.84
CA SER A 7 -29.96 -9.10 14.90
C SER A 7 -29.47 -7.90 14.06
N SER A 8 -29.64 -8.12 12.74
CA SER A 8 -30.19 -7.19 11.74
C SER A 8 -29.31 -6.08 11.14
N ASN A 9 -28.94 -6.34 9.87
CA ASN A 9 -29.15 -5.49 8.70
C ASN A 9 -29.05 -3.97 8.90
N ASP A 10 -27.90 -3.38 8.58
CA ASP A 10 -27.86 -2.19 7.74
C ASP A 10 -26.46 -1.92 7.15
N LYS A 11 -26.47 -1.40 5.91
CA LYS A 11 -25.44 -0.54 5.33
C LYS A 11 -24.20 -1.17 4.67
N ILE A 12 -24.43 -1.90 3.58
CA ILE A 12 -23.52 -1.83 2.43
C ILE A 12 -23.72 -0.44 1.79
N THR A 13 -22.92 0.53 2.24
CA THR A 13 -22.66 1.75 1.48
C THR A 13 -21.34 1.53 0.77
N ALA A 14 -21.41 1.36 -0.55
CA ALA A 14 -20.28 1.58 -1.44
C ALA A 14 -19.70 2.96 -1.12
N ALA A 15 -18.50 2.97 -0.53
CA ALA A 15 -17.75 4.20 -0.35
C ALA A 15 -17.36 4.71 -1.73
N PRO A 16 -17.70 5.95 -2.11
CA PRO A 16 -17.06 6.57 -3.24
C PRO A 16 -15.57 6.71 -2.90
N GLU A 17 -14.74 6.44 -3.89
CA GLU A 17 -13.36 6.90 -3.99
C GLU A 17 -13.31 8.41 -3.70
N GLN A 18 -13.18 8.75 -2.42
CA GLN A 18 -12.83 10.08 -1.97
C GLN A 18 -11.30 10.12 -1.91
N ALA A 19 -10.70 10.59 -3.01
CA ALA A 19 -9.36 11.14 -2.94
C ALA A 19 -9.35 12.22 -1.85
N PRO A 20 -8.58 12.08 -0.76
CA PRO A 20 -8.43 13.18 0.16
C PRO A 20 -7.46 14.19 -0.49
N THR A 21 -8.03 15.19 -1.14
CA THR A 21 -7.34 16.46 -1.43
C THR A 21 -7.00 17.10 -0.09
N GLN A 22 -5.84 16.76 0.47
CA GLN A 22 -5.32 17.43 1.66
C GLN A 22 -4.51 18.67 1.24
N PRO A 23 -4.74 19.81 1.90
CA PRO A 23 -4.16 21.10 1.53
C PRO A 23 -2.65 21.13 1.74
N ALA A 24 -1.99 21.95 0.92
CA ALA A 24 -0.56 22.24 0.98
C ALA A 24 -0.15 22.69 2.40
N GLN A 25 0.42 21.78 3.17
CA GLN A 25 1.21 22.09 4.35
C GLN A 25 2.63 21.60 4.10
N SER A 26 3.57 22.51 4.32
CA SER A 26 5.01 22.31 4.24
C SER A 26 5.47 21.26 5.26
N GLU A 27 5.22 19.99 4.98
CA GLU A 27 5.69 18.84 5.75
C GLU A 27 6.27 17.81 4.79
N LYS A 28 7.39 17.20 5.19
CA LYS A 28 8.17 16.25 4.39
C LYS A 28 7.24 15.28 3.64
N PRO A 29 7.44 15.09 2.31
CA PRO A 29 6.53 14.29 1.50
C PRO A 29 6.35 12.90 2.13
N LYS A 30 5.09 12.51 2.37
CA LYS A 30 4.78 11.21 2.96
C LYS A 30 5.41 10.10 2.10
N PRO A 31 5.99 9.03 2.69
CA PRO A 31 6.76 8.00 1.98
C PRO A 31 5.97 7.28 0.88
N CYS A 32 4.64 7.32 0.94
CA CYS A 32 3.73 6.77 -0.06
C CYS A 32 3.59 7.61 -1.34
N CYS A 33 4.07 8.85 -1.39
CA CYS A 33 3.95 9.73 -2.57
C CYS A 33 5.19 9.77 -3.47
N VAL A 34 6.29 9.18 -3.02
CA VAL A 34 7.61 9.44 -3.60
C VAL A 34 7.99 8.37 -4.64
N CYS A 35 7.72 7.10 -4.32
CA CYS A 35 8.07 5.94 -5.14
C CYS A 35 6.81 5.16 -5.52
N LYS A 36 5.76 5.88 -5.97
CA LYS A 36 4.49 5.27 -6.40
C LYS A 36 4.68 4.24 -7.51
N PRO A 37 5.37 4.53 -8.63
CA PRO A 37 5.49 3.55 -9.70
C PRO A 37 6.30 2.33 -9.27
N GLU A 38 7.37 2.49 -8.50
CA GLU A 38 8.15 1.36 -7.98
C GLU A 38 7.34 0.52 -6.98
N LYS A 39 6.52 1.18 -6.14
CA LYS A 39 5.62 0.48 -5.22
C LYS A 39 4.58 -0.33 -5.98
N THR A 40 3.94 0.25 -7.00
CA THR A 40 2.96 -0.45 -7.83
C THR A 40 3.59 -1.65 -8.52
N THR A 41 4.74 -1.49 -9.18
CA THR A 41 5.44 -2.61 -9.83
C THR A 41 5.83 -3.72 -8.85
N ARG A 42 6.24 -3.39 -7.62
CA ARG A 42 6.53 -4.37 -6.57
C ARG A 42 5.26 -5.11 -6.13
N ASP A 43 4.18 -4.37 -5.89
CA ASP A 43 2.89 -4.93 -5.51
C ASP A 43 2.33 -5.84 -6.60
N ASP A 44 2.32 -5.39 -7.85
CA ASP A 44 1.90 -6.18 -9.02
C ASP A 44 2.76 -7.43 -9.16
N CYS A 45 4.09 -7.32 -8.99
CA CYS A 45 4.97 -8.48 -9.02
C CYS A 45 4.58 -9.50 -7.96
N MET A 46 4.40 -9.09 -6.69
CA MET A 46 3.98 -10.02 -5.64
C MET A 46 2.57 -10.58 -5.85
N LEU A 47 1.65 -9.79 -6.39
CA LEU A 47 0.26 -10.18 -6.61
C LEU A 47 0.11 -11.17 -7.78
N PHE A 48 0.91 -11.01 -8.83
CA PHE A 48 0.82 -11.81 -10.06
C PHE A 48 1.87 -12.91 -10.17
N SER A 49 2.88 -12.93 -9.31
CA SER A 49 3.88 -14.01 -9.31
C SER A 49 3.22 -15.35 -8.99
N LYS A 50 3.56 -16.36 -9.79
CA LYS A 50 3.08 -17.75 -9.61
C LYS A 50 4.11 -18.66 -8.97
N SER A 51 5.23 -18.08 -8.54
CA SER A 51 6.33 -18.80 -7.91
C SER A 51 5.99 -19.16 -6.47
N ASP A 52 6.55 -20.27 -5.96
CA ASP A 52 6.44 -20.62 -4.54
C ASP A 52 7.07 -19.57 -3.61
N ASN A 53 8.04 -18.79 -4.13
CA ASN A 53 8.69 -17.70 -3.42
C ASN A 53 8.66 -16.40 -4.25
N PRO A 54 7.54 -15.66 -4.24
CA PRO A 54 7.41 -14.42 -5.00
C PRO A 54 8.34 -13.31 -4.48
N GLU A 55 8.72 -13.34 -3.20
CA GLU A 55 9.71 -12.41 -2.64
C GLU A 55 11.08 -12.52 -3.33
N GLU A 56 11.54 -13.74 -3.61
CA GLU A 56 12.81 -13.98 -4.29
C GLU A 56 12.76 -13.50 -5.75
N GLU A 57 11.65 -13.74 -6.44
CA GLU A 57 11.44 -13.36 -7.83
C GLU A 57 11.26 -11.85 -8.00
N CYS A 58 10.59 -11.21 -7.03
CA CYS A 58 10.37 -9.77 -6.99
C CYS A 58 11.49 -8.98 -6.30
N LYS A 59 12.58 -9.63 -5.85
CA LYS A 59 13.79 -8.94 -5.36
C LYS A 59 14.19 -7.72 -6.20
N PRO A 60 14.30 -7.78 -7.54
CA PRO A 60 14.70 -6.63 -8.34
C PRO A 60 13.74 -5.44 -8.20
N THR A 61 12.42 -5.68 -8.09
CA THR A 61 11.43 -4.60 -7.95
C THR A 61 11.40 -4.04 -6.52
N ILE A 62 11.61 -4.89 -5.51
CA ILE A 62 11.77 -4.50 -4.11
C ILE A 62 13.01 -3.62 -3.92
N GLU A 63 14.15 -4.00 -4.51
CA GLU A 63 15.39 -3.22 -4.44
C GLU A 63 15.23 -1.86 -5.10
N LYS A 64 14.51 -1.77 -6.23
CA LYS A 64 14.20 -0.49 -6.87
C LYS A 64 13.34 0.42 -5.99
N TYR A 65 12.33 -0.14 -5.33
CA TYR A 65 11.51 0.61 -4.37
C TYR A 65 12.34 1.12 -3.18
N LYS A 66 13.19 0.26 -2.61
CA LYS A 66 14.09 0.63 -1.50
C LYS A 66 15.11 1.70 -1.92
N ALA A 67 15.72 1.56 -3.09
CA ALA A 67 16.67 2.52 -3.63
C ALA A 67 16.01 3.88 -3.89
N CYS A 68 14.78 3.87 -4.41
CA CYS A 68 13.99 5.09 -4.57
C CYS A 68 13.77 5.75 -3.21
N MET A 69 13.23 5.05 -2.21
CA MET A 69 12.97 5.65 -0.90
C MET A 69 14.24 6.11 -0.17
N ALA A 70 15.35 5.40 -0.33
CA ALA A 70 16.66 5.79 0.19
C ALA A 70 17.15 7.12 -0.42
N GLY A 71 16.86 7.38 -1.70
CA GLY A 71 17.18 8.63 -2.39
C GLY A 71 16.49 9.85 -1.77
N PHE A 72 15.36 9.65 -1.09
CA PHE A 72 14.62 10.71 -0.38
C PHE A 72 14.89 10.71 1.13
N GLY A 73 15.84 9.88 1.60
CA GLY A 73 16.25 9.82 3.01
C GLY A 73 15.34 8.98 3.90
N PHE A 74 14.48 8.13 3.33
CA PHE A 74 13.64 7.20 4.08
C PHE A 74 14.31 5.82 4.15
N LYS A 75 14.46 5.25 5.35
CA LYS A 75 14.87 3.84 5.55
C LYS A 75 13.62 2.95 5.57
N VAL A 76 13.63 1.87 4.79
CA VAL A 76 12.49 0.98 4.47
C VAL A 76 12.87 -0.47 4.63
#